data_AF-A0A7X5JA40-F1
#
_entry.id   AF-A0A7X5JA40-F1
#
_cell.length_a   1.000
_cell.length_b   1.000
_cell.length_c   1.000
_cell.angle_alpha   90.00
_cell.angle_beta   90.00
_cell.angle_gamma   90.00
#
_symmetry.space_group_name_H-M   'P 1'
#
loop_
_entity.id
_entity.type
_entity.pdbx_description
1 polymer ?
#
loop_
_entity_poly.entity_id
_entity_poly.type
_entity_poly.pdbx_seq_one_letter_code
_entity_poly.pdbx_strand_id
1 'polypeptide(L)'
;MRQNAASAASVAVGLPEDQRARLAVFCYRKAHLRSLGFAIAASCSRRALVEEAGHAGELLFQQSRNRPANAGSEPYLAARAQRRPVTLCSIKG
;
A
#
# COMPACT_ATOMS: atom_id res chain seq x y z
N MET A 1 -13.67 -6.42 -10.51
CA MET A 1 -14.25 -5.56 -9.44
C MET A 1 -13.28 -4.39 -9.21
N ARG A 2 -13.58 -3.19 -9.74
CA ARG A 2 -12.72 -1.99 -9.56
C ARG A 2 -13.03 -1.37 -8.20
N GLN A 3 -12.01 -1.19 -7.37
CA GLN A 3 -12.17 -0.59 -6.04
C GLN A 3 -11.99 0.92 -6.18
N ASN A 4 -13.05 1.70 -5.96
CA ASN A 4 -12.98 3.15 -6.02
C ASN A 4 -12.33 3.68 -4.73
N ALA A 5 -11.01 3.91 -4.79
CA ALA A 5 -10.22 4.27 -3.64
C ALA A 5 -10.64 5.61 -3.00
N ALA A 6 -11.15 6.56 -3.81
CA ALA A 6 -11.58 7.87 -3.33
C ALA A 6 -12.83 7.77 -2.44
N SER A 7 -13.85 7.02 -2.87
CA SER A 7 -15.08 6.84 -2.09
C SER A 7 -14.87 6.04 -0.80
N ALA A 8 -13.97 5.05 -0.82
CA ALA A 8 -13.66 4.30 0.39
C ALA A 8 -12.86 5.15 1.40
N ALA A 9 -11.93 5.99 0.93
CA ALA A 9 -11.19 6.91 1.77
C ALA A 9 -12.10 7.97 2.42
N SER A 10 -13.11 8.49 1.69
CA SER A 10 -14.04 9.46 2.26
C SER A 10 -14.93 8.87 3.35
N VAL A 11 -15.37 7.61 3.22
CA VAL A 11 -16.10 6.90 4.29
C VAL A 11 -15.21 6.70 5.52
N ALA A 12 -13.92 6.40 5.30
CA ALA A 12 -12.98 6.17 6.39
C ALA A 12 -12.77 7.41 7.28
N VAL A 13 -12.97 8.64 6.78
CA VAL A 13 -12.88 9.88 7.57
C VAL A 13 -13.92 9.93 8.70
N GLY A 14 -15.07 9.28 8.54
CA GLY A 14 -16.09 9.19 9.59
C GLY A 14 -15.79 8.19 10.69
N LEU A 15 -14.72 7.38 10.55
CA LEU A 15 -14.34 6.39 11.54
C LEU A 15 -13.45 7.01 12.64
N PRO A 16 -13.51 6.47 13.87
CA PRO A 16 -12.51 6.75 14.90
C PRO A 16 -11.10 6.46 14.38
N GLU A 17 -10.11 7.21 14.85
CA GLU A 17 -8.75 7.16 14.33
C GLU A 17 -8.13 5.75 14.38
N ASP A 18 -8.34 5.04 15.49
CA ASP A 18 -7.92 3.64 15.71
C ASP A 18 -8.47 2.70 14.62
N GLN A 19 -9.77 2.79 14.33
CA GLN A 19 -10.43 1.96 13.32
C GLN A 19 -9.94 2.27 11.91
N ARG A 20 -9.68 3.55 11.65
CA ARG A 20 -9.13 4.02 10.37
C ARG A 20 -7.69 3.54 10.17
N ALA A 21 -6.87 3.54 11.22
CA ALA A 21 -5.51 3.01 11.20
C ALA A 21 -5.51 1.49 10.96
N ARG A 22 -6.36 0.74 11.65
CA ARG A 22 -6.58 -0.70 11.39
C ARG A 22 -6.95 -0.99 9.95
N LEU A 23 -7.90 -0.23 9.41
CA LEU A 23 -8.34 -0.38 8.03
C LEU A 23 -7.21 -0.08 7.04
N ALA A 24 -6.44 0.99 7.27
CA ALA A 24 -5.29 1.34 6.43
C ALA A 24 -4.26 0.21 6.38
N VAL A 25 -3.91 -0.36 7.54
CA VAL A 25 -2.96 -1.49 7.67
C VAL A 25 -3.51 -2.75 6.98
N PHE A 26 -4.80 -3.05 7.16
CA PHE A 26 -5.45 -4.18 6.51
C PHE A 26 -5.39 -4.06 4.98
N CYS A 27 -5.75 -2.90 4.43
CA CYS A 27 -5.69 -2.63 3.00
C CYS A 27 -4.26 -2.64 2.47
N TYR A 28 -3.28 -2.15 3.25
CA TYR A 28 -1.87 -2.16 2.87
C TYR A 28 -1.31 -3.57 2.68
N ARG A 29 -1.74 -4.54 3.51
CA ARG A 29 -1.31 -5.94 3.42
C ARG A 29 -1.84 -6.66 2.17
N LYS A 30 -2.89 -6.15 1.53
CA LYS A 30 -3.52 -6.74 0.33
C LYS A 30 -3.03 -6.00 -0.91
N ALA A 31 -2.28 -6.67 -1.79
CA ALA A 31 -1.63 -6.03 -2.95
C ALA A 31 -2.58 -5.18 -3.83
N HIS A 32 -3.75 -5.72 -4.17
CA HIS A 32 -4.78 -5.05 -4.99
C HIS A 32 -5.51 -3.89 -4.27
N LEU A 33 -5.33 -3.76 -2.95
CA LEU A 33 -5.91 -2.74 -2.07
C LEU A 33 -4.86 -1.75 -1.56
N ARG A 34 -3.59 -1.98 -1.84
CA ARG A 34 -2.47 -1.23 -1.26
C ARG A 34 -2.56 0.27 -1.56
N SER A 35 -3.00 0.64 -2.76
CA SER A 35 -3.27 2.04 -3.13
C SER A 35 -4.37 2.69 -2.28
N LEU A 36 -5.44 1.95 -1.93
CA LEU A 36 -6.45 2.42 -0.99
C LEU A 36 -5.89 2.52 0.44
N GLY A 37 -5.08 1.55 0.86
CA GLY A 37 -4.39 1.60 2.15
C GLY A 37 -3.55 2.86 2.32
N PHE A 38 -2.84 3.30 1.28
CA PHE A 38 -2.11 4.58 1.29
C PHE A 38 -3.04 5.79 1.37
N ALA A 39 -4.13 5.81 0.60
CA ALA A 39 -5.09 6.92 0.63
C ALA A 39 -5.71 7.10 2.03
N ILE A 40 -6.05 6.00 2.71
CA ILE A 40 -6.56 6.04 4.08
C ILE A 40 -5.45 6.46 5.05
N ALA A 41 -4.26 5.87 4.94
CA ALA A 41 -3.10 6.19 5.79
C ALA A 41 -2.67 7.66 5.70
N ALA A 42 -2.90 8.34 4.56
CA ALA A 42 -2.63 9.77 4.42
C ALA A 42 -3.51 10.65 5.33
N SER A 43 -4.65 10.13 5.78
CA SER A 43 -5.57 10.81 6.71
C SER A 43 -5.36 10.43 8.19
N CYS A 44 -4.53 9.42 8.47
CA CYS A 44 -4.22 8.97 9.83
C CYS A 44 -2.97 9.68 10.40
N SER A 45 -2.87 9.74 11.73
CA SER A 45 -1.59 10.08 12.37
C SER A 45 -0.58 8.94 12.27
N ARG A 46 0.71 9.30 12.31
CA ARG A 46 1.81 8.33 12.40
C ARG A 46 1.64 7.42 13.62
N ARG A 47 1.25 8.00 14.77
CA ARG A 47 1.14 7.29 16.05
C ARG A 47 0.14 6.15 15.96
N ALA A 48 -1.06 6.41 15.44
CA ALA A 48 -2.09 5.38 15.28
C ALA A 48 -1.65 4.24 14.34
N LEU A 49 -0.92 4.55 13.26
CA LEU A 49 -0.39 3.51 12.36
C LEU A 49 0.72 2.68 13.03
N VAL A 50 1.57 3.30 13.83
CA VAL A 50 2.63 2.60 14.59
C VAL A 50 2.05 1.76 15.73
N GLU A 51 1.02 2.24 16.43
CA GLU A 51 0.32 1.46 17.45
C GLU A 51 -0.30 0.18 16.83
N GLU A 52 -0.81 0.26 15.60
CA GLU A 52 -1.44 -0.88 14.91
C GLU A 52 -0.47 -1.83 14.18
N ALA A 53 0.65 -1.34 13.65
CA ALA A 53 1.54 -2.13 12.80
C ALA A 53 3.05 -1.99 13.11
N GLY A 54 3.41 -1.30 14.19
CA GLY A 54 4.79 -1.05 14.60
C GLY A 54 5.61 -0.38 13.49
N HIS A 55 6.79 -0.93 13.20
CA HIS A 55 7.67 -0.42 12.16
C HIS A 55 7.03 -0.41 10.76
N ALA A 56 6.14 -1.36 10.47
CA ALA A 56 5.42 -1.34 9.19
C ALA A 56 4.45 -0.15 9.08
N GLY A 57 3.88 0.30 10.20
CA GLY A 57 3.04 1.50 10.28
C GLY A 57 3.82 2.79 10.04
N GLU A 58 5.03 2.87 10.60
CA GLU A 58 5.99 3.96 10.35
C GLU A 58 6.32 4.07 8.85
N LEU A 59 6.69 2.94 8.22
CA LEU A 59 6.95 2.89 6.79
C LEU A 59 5.71 3.23 5.95
N LEU A 60 4.53 2.75 6.35
CA LEU A 60 3.26 3.06 5.69
C LEU A 60 2.98 4.58 5.71
N PHE A 61 3.20 5.24 6.85
CA PHE A 61 3.04 6.68 6.98
C PHE A 61 4.03 7.46 6.09
N GLN A 62 5.30 7.07 6.07
CA GLN A 62 6.29 7.71 5.20
C GLN A 62 5.95 7.51 3.72
N GLN A 63 5.56 6.30 3.33
CA GLN A 63 5.20 5.99 1.95
C GLN A 63 3.92 6.70 1.52
N SER A 64 2.93 6.87 2.40
CA SER A 64 1.68 7.58 2.05
C SER A 64 1.93 9.07 1.77
N ARG A 65 2.91 9.70 2.44
CA ARG A 65 3.28 11.11 2.27
C ARG A 65 4.21 11.37 1.08
N ASN A 66 5.09 10.42 0.77
CA ASN A 66 6.06 10.55 -0.33
C ASN A 66 5.53 10.03 -1.68
N ARG A 67 4.28 9.58 -1.77
CA ARG A 67 3.73 9.01 -3.00
C ARG A 67 3.33 10.13 -3.97
N PRO A 68 3.93 10.22 -5.18
CA PRO A 68 3.35 11.05 -6.22
C PRO A 68 2.02 10.41 -6.66
N ALA A 69 1.00 11.24 -6.91
CA ALA A 69 -0.41 10.86 -7.08
C ALA A 69 -0.73 9.85 -8.22
N ASN A 70 0.29 9.40 -8.94
CA ASN A 70 0.25 8.61 -10.17
C ASN A 70 0.78 7.16 -10.01
N ALA A 71 0.96 6.65 -8.80
CA ALA A 71 1.46 5.29 -8.56
C ALA A 71 0.37 4.19 -8.68
N GLY A 72 -0.39 4.20 -9.78
CA GLY A 72 -1.24 3.08 -10.19
C GLY A 72 -0.44 1.85 -10.66
N SER A 73 0.85 2.01 -10.93
CA SER A 73 1.78 0.94 -11.26
C SER A 73 2.57 0.54 -10.02
N GLU A 74 2.40 -0.71 -9.58
CA GLU A 74 3.36 -1.34 -8.66
C GLU A 74 4.77 -1.18 -9.23
N PRO A 75 5.68 -0.43 -8.58
CA PRO A 75 7.02 -0.23 -9.11
C PRO A 75 7.80 -1.55 -9.18
N TYR A 76 7.41 -2.55 -8.37
CA TYR A 76 8.00 -3.88 -8.39
C TYR A 76 7.59 -4.70 -9.62
N LEU A 77 6.32 -4.64 -10.03
CA LEU A 77 5.86 -5.26 -11.28
C LEU A 77 6.44 -4.54 -12.50
N ALA A 78 6.46 -3.20 -12.46
CA ALA A 78 7.12 -2.41 -13.49
C ALA A 78 8.59 -2.80 -13.59
N ALA A 79 9.33 -2.91 -12.47
CA ALA A 79 10.74 -3.35 -12.46
C ALA A 79 10.94 -4.77 -12.99
N ARG A 80 10.00 -5.70 -12.73
CA ARG A 80 10.03 -7.07 -13.29
C ARG A 80 9.82 -7.10 -14.79
N ALA A 81 8.97 -6.23 -15.34
CA ALA A 81 8.73 -6.15 -16.78
C ALA A 81 9.95 -5.63 -17.57
N GLN A 82 10.83 -4.85 -16.93
CA GLN A 82 12.05 -4.27 -17.55
C GLN A 82 13.28 -5.17 -17.38
N ARG A 83 13.22 -6.23 -16.56
CA ARG A 83 14.33 -7.17 -16.43
C ARG A 83 14.27 -8.19 -17.57
N ARG A 84 15.36 -8.28 -18.32
CA ARG A 84 15.55 -9.32 -19.34
C ARG A 84 15.34 -10.70 -18.70
N PRO A 85 14.56 -11.61 -19.31
CA PRO A 85 14.29 -12.92 -18.75
C PRO A 85 15.61 -13.68 -18.54
N VAL A 86 15.78 -14.27 -17.37
CA VAL A 86 16.93 -15.14 -17.06
C VAL A 86 16.65 -16.52 -17.64
N THR A 87 17.38 -16.91 -18.69
CA THR A 87 17.31 -18.26 -19.23
C THR A 87 18.14 -19.18 -18.34
N LEU A 88 17.52 -20.20 -17.76
CA LEU A 88 18.26 -21.26 -17.08
C LEU A 88 18.88 -22.18 -18.14
N CYS A 89 20.21 -22.27 -18.19
CA CYS A 89 20.88 -23.30 -18.97
C CYS A 89 20.65 -24.64 -18.27
N SER A 90 19.90 -25.54 -18.92
CA SER A 90 19.75 -26.91 -18.43
C SER A 90 21.08 -27.62 -18.65
N ILE A 91 21.78 -27.93 -17.57
CA ILE A 91 22.96 -28.79 -17.62
C ILE A 91 22.50 -30.16 -18.13
N LYS A 92 22.98 -30.58 -19.30
CA LYS A 92 22.78 -31.94 -19.79
C LYS A 92 23.86 -32.82 -19.16
N GLY A 93 23.43 -33.78 -18.34
CA GLY A 93 24.24 -34.93 -17.93
C GLY A 93 24.30 -35.98 -19.02
#